data_AF-G0ZJL0-F1
#
_entry.id   AF-G0ZJL0-F1
#
_cell.length_a   1.000
_cell.length_b   1.000
_cell.length_c   1.000
_cell.angle_alpha   90.00
_cell.angle_beta   90.00
_cell.angle_gamma   90.00
#
_symmetry.space_group_name_H-M   'P 1'
#
loop_
_entity.id
_entity.type
_entity.pdbx_description
1 polymer ?
#
loop_
_entity_poly.entity_id
_entity_poly.type
_entity_poly.pdbx_seq_one_letter_code
_entity_poly.pdbx_strand_id
1 'polypeptide(L)'
;AMRARGAQATDIVILVVAADDGVMPQTIEAIQHAKAAGVPVVVAVNKVDKPDADPDRVKNELTQYGILPEEWGGENMFVNVSAKAGTGIDDLLNAILLQAEVLELSAIREGMASGVVIESFLDKGRGPVATVLVREGTLNKGDIVLCGFEYGRVRAMRDELGREVLEAGPSIPVEILGLSGVPAAGDEATVVRDEKKAREVALYR
;
A
#
# COMPACT_ATOMS: atom_id res chain seq x y z
N ALA A 1 -8.19 -9.55 -6.66
CA ALA A 1 -6.92 -9.27 -7.35
C ALA A 1 -6.23 -8.00 -6.82
N MET A 2 -6.83 -6.80 -6.95
CA MET A 2 -6.21 -5.54 -6.46
C MET A 2 -6.07 -5.49 -4.93
N ARG A 3 -7.11 -5.90 -4.18
CA ARG A 3 -7.09 -5.91 -2.70
C ARG A 3 -6.04 -6.84 -2.11
N ALA A 4 -5.90 -8.04 -2.66
CA ALA A 4 -4.89 -9.00 -2.24
C ALA A 4 -3.46 -8.46 -2.41
N ARG A 5 -3.17 -7.78 -3.53
CA ARG A 5 -1.88 -7.12 -3.76
C ARG A 5 -1.65 -5.96 -2.80
N GLY A 6 -2.68 -5.14 -2.57
CA GLY A 6 -2.63 -4.05 -1.60
C GLY A 6 -2.25 -4.56 -0.21
N ALA A 7 -2.96 -5.58 0.29
CA ALA A 7 -2.69 -6.17 1.60
C ALA A 7 -1.26 -6.74 1.72
N GLN A 8 -0.71 -7.35 0.67
CA GLN A 8 0.67 -7.87 0.67
C GLN A 8 1.74 -6.78 0.54
N ALA A 9 1.37 -5.56 0.19
CA ALA A 9 2.28 -4.44 -0.02
C ALA A 9 2.25 -3.41 1.11
N THR A 10 1.37 -3.59 2.10
CA THR A 10 1.14 -2.65 3.20
C THR A 10 1.47 -3.26 4.54
N ASP A 11 2.03 -2.47 5.44
CA ASP A 11 2.34 -2.89 6.81
C ASP A 11 1.14 -2.81 7.76
N ILE A 12 0.13 -1.99 7.43
CA ILE A 12 -1.08 -1.77 8.24
C ILE A 12 -2.27 -1.60 7.30
N VAL A 13 -3.40 -2.24 7.62
CA VAL A 13 -4.67 -2.07 6.90
C VAL A 13 -5.63 -1.23 7.73
N ILE A 14 -6.17 -0.17 7.13
CA ILE A 14 -7.26 0.61 7.73
C ILE A 14 -8.59 0.07 7.21
N LEU A 15 -9.38 -0.56 8.09
CA LEU A 15 -10.70 -1.07 7.77
C LEU A 15 -11.76 0.00 8.07
N VAL A 16 -12.26 0.65 7.03
CA VAL A 16 -13.32 1.66 7.16
C VAL A 16 -14.69 0.99 7.10
N VAL A 17 -15.49 1.13 8.17
CA VAL A 17 -16.85 0.58 8.25
C VAL A 17 -17.80 1.69 8.64
N ALA A 18 -18.93 1.83 7.95
CA ALA A 18 -19.87 2.89 8.27
C ALA A 18 -20.78 2.48 9.44
N ALA A 19 -20.99 3.39 10.40
CA ALA A 19 -21.79 3.15 11.59
C ALA A 19 -23.29 2.91 11.30
N ASP A 20 -23.79 3.47 10.21
CA ASP A 20 -25.17 3.33 9.73
C ASP A 20 -25.39 2.02 8.95
N ASP A 21 -24.41 1.63 8.12
CA ASP A 21 -24.51 0.46 7.24
C ASP A 21 -24.09 -0.86 7.91
N GLY A 22 -23.09 -0.83 8.81
CA GLY A 22 -22.54 -2.04 9.43
C GLY A 22 -21.60 -2.84 8.53
N VAL A 23 -21.38 -4.11 8.87
CA VAL A 23 -20.49 -5.02 8.14
C VAL A 23 -21.17 -5.54 6.86
N MET A 24 -20.60 -5.17 5.72
CA MET A 24 -21.09 -5.58 4.39
C MET A 24 -20.20 -6.65 3.77
N PRO A 25 -20.64 -7.36 2.70
CA PRO A 25 -19.83 -8.39 2.04
C PRO A 25 -18.42 -7.92 1.62
N GLN A 26 -18.28 -6.66 1.19
CA GLN A 26 -16.99 -6.08 0.83
C GLN A 26 -16.08 -5.87 2.05
N THR A 27 -16.65 -5.57 3.22
CA THR A 27 -15.91 -5.49 4.49
C THR A 27 -15.38 -6.87 4.87
N ILE A 28 -16.18 -7.92 4.71
CA ILE A 28 -15.79 -9.31 4.99
C ILE A 28 -14.64 -9.74 4.07
N GLU A 29 -14.73 -9.43 2.77
CA GLU A 29 -13.65 -9.69 1.80
C GLU A 29 -12.35 -8.97 2.20
N ALA A 30 -12.44 -7.72 2.65
CA ALA A 30 -11.29 -6.95 3.12
C ALA A 30 -10.64 -7.58 4.37
N ILE A 31 -11.46 -8.03 5.34
CA ILE A 31 -10.99 -8.74 6.53
C ILE A 31 -10.24 -10.03 6.14
N GLN A 32 -10.78 -10.80 5.20
CA GLN A 32 -10.12 -12.03 4.74
C GLN A 32 -8.77 -11.75 4.09
N HIS A 33 -8.65 -10.68 3.30
CA HIS A 33 -7.38 -10.30 2.69
C HIS A 33 -6.34 -9.83 3.71
N ALA A 34 -6.73 -9.01 4.68
CA ALA A 34 -5.83 -8.56 5.74
C ALA A 34 -5.32 -9.75 6.58
N LYS A 35 -6.22 -10.67 6.97
CA LYS A 35 -5.87 -11.88 7.71
C LYS A 35 -4.97 -12.82 6.93
N ALA A 36 -5.25 -13.03 5.65
CA ALA A 36 -4.42 -13.88 4.79
C ALA A 36 -3.02 -13.30 4.57
N ALA A 37 -2.89 -11.97 4.60
CA ALA A 37 -1.60 -11.28 4.51
C ALA A 37 -0.86 -11.18 5.86
N GLY A 38 -1.52 -11.48 6.99
CA GLY A 38 -0.93 -11.34 8.32
C GLY A 38 -0.70 -9.89 8.73
N VAL A 39 -1.47 -8.95 8.17
CA VAL A 39 -1.28 -7.51 8.38
C VAL A 39 -2.24 -7.01 9.47
N PRO A 40 -1.75 -6.25 10.48
CA PRO A 40 -2.61 -5.71 11.53
C PRO A 40 -3.66 -4.76 10.98
N VAL A 41 -4.82 -4.73 11.64
CA VAL A 41 -5.98 -3.96 11.23
C VAL A 41 -6.31 -2.89 12.25
N VAL A 42 -6.39 -1.64 11.79
CA VAL A 42 -6.98 -0.52 12.53
C VAL A 42 -8.36 -0.24 11.96
N VAL A 43 -9.39 -0.25 12.80
CA VAL A 43 -10.79 -0.07 12.37
C VAL A 43 -11.19 1.39 12.53
N ALA A 44 -11.63 2.00 11.43
CA ALA A 44 -12.24 3.34 11.43
C ALA A 44 -13.75 3.21 11.26
N VAL A 45 -14.51 3.41 12.34
CA VAL A 45 -15.97 3.41 12.31
C VAL A 45 -16.44 4.80 11.87
N ASN A 46 -16.83 4.92 10.60
CA ASN A 46 -17.12 6.20 9.95
C ASN A 46 -18.59 6.60 10.06
N LYS A 47 -18.90 7.87 9.75
CA LYS A 47 -20.24 8.48 9.75
C LYS A 47 -20.88 8.60 11.13
N VAL A 48 -20.09 8.77 12.20
CA VAL A 48 -20.61 8.95 13.57
C VAL A 48 -21.38 10.26 13.78
N ASP A 49 -21.36 11.17 12.80
CA ASP A 49 -22.18 12.39 12.78
C ASP A 49 -23.66 12.14 12.47
N LYS A 50 -24.02 10.93 12.01
CA LYS A 50 -25.38 10.59 11.66
C LYS A 50 -26.22 10.20 12.89
N PRO A 51 -27.51 10.56 12.92
CA PRO A 51 -28.39 10.22 14.05
C PRO A 51 -28.68 8.72 14.17
N ASP A 52 -28.59 7.98 13.05
CA ASP A 52 -28.73 6.52 12.95
C ASP A 52 -27.39 5.77 13.07
N ALA A 53 -26.30 6.46 13.41
CA ALA A 53 -25.01 5.83 13.63
C ALA A 53 -25.03 4.93 14.87
N ASP A 54 -24.63 3.68 14.71
CA ASP A 54 -24.49 2.71 15.80
C ASP A 54 -23.09 2.05 15.79
N PRO A 55 -22.07 2.70 16.38
CA PRO A 55 -20.71 2.15 16.43
C PRO A 55 -20.60 0.85 17.23
N ASP A 56 -21.43 0.68 18.26
CA ASP A 56 -21.41 -0.52 19.11
C ASP A 56 -21.93 -1.74 18.34
N ARG A 57 -22.94 -1.57 17.48
CA ARG A 57 -23.36 -2.62 16.53
C ARG A 57 -22.20 -3.02 15.62
N VAL A 58 -21.46 -2.06 15.06
CA VAL A 58 -20.30 -2.36 14.18
C VAL A 58 -19.22 -3.16 14.91
N LYS A 59 -18.87 -2.78 16.15
CA LYS A 59 -17.92 -3.52 16.98
C LYS A 59 -18.38 -4.97 17.17
N ASN A 60 -19.63 -5.16 17.59
CA ASN A 60 -20.21 -6.49 17.80
C ASN A 60 -20.18 -7.35 16.54
N GLU A 61 -20.57 -6.80 15.38
CA GLU A 61 -20.55 -7.53 14.11
C GLU A 61 -19.12 -7.94 13.71
N LEU A 62 -18.15 -7.03 13.85
CA LEU A 62 -16.75 -7.29 13.49
C LEU A 62 -16.10 -8.39 14.35
N THR A 63 -16.53 -8.57 15.61
CA THR A 63 -16.04 -9.68 16.44
C THR A 63 -16.40 -11.05 15.88
N GLN A 64 -17.55 -11.18 15.20
CA GLN A 64 -17.97 -12.44 14.56
C GLN A 64 -17.02 -12.86 13.43
N TYR A 65 -16.33 -11.88 12.83
CA TYR A 65 -15.31 -12.08 11.81
C TYR A 65 -13.90 -12.11 12.39
N GLY A 66 -13.77 -12.16 13.72
CA GLY A 66 -12.53 -12.23 14.47
C GLY A 66 -11.68 -10.95 14.39
N ILE A 67 -12.32 -9.79 14.28
CA ILE A 67 -11.70 -8.49 14.53
C ILE A 67 -12.19 -8.04 15.92
N LEU A 68 -11.37 -8.30 16.94
CA LEU A 68 -11.72 -8.06 18.34
C LEU A 68 -11.12 -6.74 18.83
N PRO A 69 -11.92 -5.83 19.42
CA PRO A 69 -11.43 -4.58 20.00
C PRO A 69 -10.50 -4.80 21.21
N GLU A 70 -9.52 -3.90 21.40
CA GLU A 70 -8.63 -3.89 22.58
C GLU A 70 -9.40 -3.80 23.90
N GLU A 71 -10.48 -3.02 23.95
CA GLU A 71 -11.34 -2.88 25.13
C GLU A 71 -11.94 -4.23 25.60
N TRP A 72 -12.03 -5.23 24.72
CA TRP A 72 -12.52 -6.57 25.03
C TRP A 72 -11.40 -7.62 25.06
N GLY A 73 -10.15 -7.18 25.21
CA GLY A 73 -8.96 -8.04 25.26
C GLY A 73 -8.48 -8.51 23.88
N GLY A 74 -8.89 -7.84 22.81
CA GLY A 74 -8.35 -8.05 21.46
C GLY A 74 -7.09 -7.22 21.18
N GLU A 75 -6.68 -7.21 19.91
CA GLU A 75 -5.48 -6.52 19.41
C GLU A 75 -5.80 -5.39 18.42
N ASN A 76 -7.08 -5.22 18.04
CA ASN A 76 -7.45 -4.28 16.99
C ASN A 76 -7.91 -2.97 17.63
N MET A 77 -7.30 -1.85 17.22
CA MET A 77 -7.72 -0.51 17.60
C MET A 77 -8.98 -0.11 16.84
N PHE A 78 -9.97 0.45 17.54
CA PHE A 78 -11.21 0.96 16.97
C PHE A 78 -11.30 2.46 17.21
N VAL A 79 -11.47 3.23 16.15
CA VAL A 79 -11.59 4.69 16.21
C VAL A 79 -12.88 5.13 15.55
N ASN A 80 -13.69 5.88 16.30
CA ASN A 80 -14.93 6.47 15.83
C ASN A 80 -14.63 7.78 15.10
N VAL A 81 -14.99 7.87 13.81
CA VAL A 81 -14.66 9.02 12.96
C VAL A 81 -15.87 9.56 12.21
N SER A 82 -15.85 10.86 11.94
CA SER A 82 -16.68 11.47 10.91
C SER A 82 -15.76 12.06 9.85
N ALA A 83 -15.63 11.40 8.71
CA ALA A 83 -14.85 11.92 7.58
C ALA A 83 -15.41 13.25 7.05
N LYS A 84 -16.70 13.54 7.29
CA LYS A 84 -17.34 14.79 6.87
C LYS A 84 -17.08 15.94 7.85
N ALA A 85 -17.18 15.68 9.15
CA ALA A 85 -16.97 16.70 10.18
C ALA A 85 -15.50 16.84 10.61
N GLY A 86 -14.65 15.87 10.26
CA GLY A 86 -13.25 15.79 10.71
C GLY A 86 -13.09 15.24 12.13
N THR A 87 -14.18 14.88 12.81
CA THR A 87 -14.14 14.32 14.17
C THR A 87 -13.41 12.98 14.19
N GLY A 88 -12.53 12.77 15.17
CA GLY A 88 -11.80 11.51 15.38
C GLY A 88 -10.67 11.23 14.38
N ILE A 89 -10.39 12.12 13.43
CA ILE A 89 -9.30 11.90 12.46
C ILE A 89 -7.94 11.96 13.14
N ASP A 90 -7.73 12.88 14.07
CA ASP A 90 -6.48 12.95 14.85
C ASP A 90 -6.28 11.68 15.69
N ASP A 91 -7.36 11.15 16.27
CA ASP A 91 -7.31 9.89 17.02
C ASP A 91 -6.96 8.70 16.11
N LEU A 92 -7.48 8.69 14.88
CA LEU A 92 -7.16 7.66 13.89
C LEU A 92 -5.69 7.74 13.46
N LEU A 93 -5.18 8.95 13.23
CA LEU A 93 -3.77 9.16 12.92
C LEU A 93 -2.87 8.69 14.06
N ASN A 94 -3.22 9.00 15.31
CA ASN A 94 -2.49 8.54 16.49
C ASN A 94 -2.51 7.01 16.61
N ALA A 95 -3.66 6.37 16.37
CA ALA A 95 -3.78 4.91 16.39
C ALA A 95 -2.88 4.24 15.32
N ILE A 96 -2.83 4.82 14.11
CA ILE A 96 -1.96 4.33 13.03
C ILE A 96 -0.48 4.47 13.42
N LEU A 97 -0.09 5.62 13.98
CA LEU A 97 1.28 5.87 14.42
C LEU A 97 1.69 4.90 15.54
N LEU A 98 0.81 4.68 16.52
CA LEU A 98 1.04 3.73 17.61
C LEU A 98 1.21 2.30 17.06
N GLN A 99 0.34 1.89 16.13
CA GLN A 99 0.44 0.58 15.50
C GLN A 99 1.78 0.41 14.75
N ALA A 100 2.23 1.45 14.05
CA ALA A 100 3.50 1.43 13.33
C ALA A 100 4.71 1.33 14.27
N GLU A 101 4.66 1.99 15.44
CA GLU A 101 5.70 1.90 16.46
C GLU A 101 5.79 0.48 17.06
N VAL A 102 4.64 -0.14 17.34
CA VAL A 102 4.58 -1.53 17.84
C VAL A 102 5.15 -2.55 16.84
N LEU A 103 5.04 -2.28 15.54
CA LEU A 103 5.59 -3.14 14.50
C LEU A 103 7.11 -3.05 14.34
N GLU A 104 7.77 -2.06 14.96
CA GLU A 104 9.21 -1.82 14.85
C GLU A 104 9.70 -1.81 13.38
N LEU A 105 8.95 -1.12 12.51
CA LEU A 105 9.20 -1.10 11.07
C LEU A 105 10.64 -0.64 10.75
N SER A 106 11.33 -1.41 9.91
CA SER A 106 12.69 -1.12 9.47
C SER A 106 12.83 -1.30 7.97
N ALA A 107 13.75 -0.54 7.37
CA ALA A 107 14.06 -0.66 5.96
C ALA A 107 15.54 -0.36 5.70
N ILE A 108 16.13 -1.07 4.74
CA ILE A 108 17.49 -0.81 4.27
C ILE A 108 17.42 0.37 3.32
N ARG A 109 18.08 1.49 3.65
CA ARG A 109 18.07 2.68 2.79
C ARG A 109 19.18 2.67 1.74
N GLU A 110 20.35 2.17 2.08
CA GLU A 110 21.51 2.15 1.20
C GLU A 110 21.60 0.84 0.42
N GLY A 111 21.80 0.92 -0.89
CA GLY A 111 21.99 -0.25 -1.75
C GLY A 111 21.11 -0.22 -3.00
N MET A 112 21.06 -1.37 -3.67
CA MET A 112 20.23 -1.54 -4.87
C MET A 112 18.76 -1.55 -4.48
N ALA A 113 17.95 -0.75 -5.16
CA ALA A 113 16.54 -0.68 -4.83
C ALA A 113 15.80 -1.96 -5.23
N SER A 114 14.88 -2.39 -4.38
CA SER A 114 13.89 -3.42 -4.66
C SER A 114 12.51 -2.91 -4.27
N GLY A 115 11.47 -3.38 -4.95
CA GLY A 115 10.11 -2.89 -4.76
C GLY A 115 9.08 -3.70 -5.52
N VAL A 116 7.86 -3.19 -5.53
CA VAL A 116 6.72 -3.82 -6.21
C VAL A 116 6.02 -2.82 -7.11
N VAL A 117 5.61 -3.27 -8.31
CA VAL A 117 4.80 -2.47 -9.22
C VAL A 117 3.37 -2.39 -8.67
N ILE A 118 2.91 -1.18 -8.35
CA ILE A 118 1.54 -0.93 -7.89
C ILE A 118 0.59 -0.91 -9.08
N GLU A 119 0.93 -0.11 -10.08
CA GLU A 119 0.18 0.05 -11.31
C GLU A 119 1.10 0.44 -12.47
N SER A 120 0.61 0.28 -13.69
CA SER A 120 1.37 0.55 -14.90
C SER A 120 0.42 0.87 -16.05
N PHE A 121 0.85 1.77 -16.94
CA PHE A 121 0.06 2.20 -18.08
C PHE A 121 0.95 2.73 -19.21
N LEU A 122 0.39 2.84 -20.40
CA LEU A 122 1.06 3.44 -21.56
C LEU A 122 0.61 4.89 -21.73
N ASP A 123 1.53 5.83 -21.55
CA ASP A 123 1.26 7.25 -21.74
C ASP A 123 1.57 7.69 -23.18
N LYS A 124 0.65 8.47 -23.76
CA LYS A 124 0.80 9.03 -25.11
C LYS A 124 1.81 10.19 -25.08
N GLY A 125 3.07 9.84 -25.35
CA GLY A 125 4.17 10.80 -25.49
C GLY A 125 5.34 10.48 -24.58
N ARG A 126 5.07 9.92 -23.40
CA ARG A 126 6.13 9.52 -22.46
C ARG A 126 6.54 8.05 -22.61
N GLY A 127 5.66 7.22 -23.19
CA GLY A 127 5.89 5.78 -23.35
C GLY A 127 5.40 4.99 -22.14
N PRO A 128 5.96 3.79 -21.88
CA PRO A 128 5.55 2.97 -20.75
C PRO A 128 5.90 3.63 -19.40
N VAL A 129 4.93 3.61 -18.50
CA VAL A 129 5.00 4.17 -17.15
C VAL A 129 4.61 3.11 -16.14
N ALA A 130 5.31 3.07 -15.01
CA ALA A 130 4.97 2.20 -13.89
C ALA A 130 5.13 2.96 -12.57
N THR A 131 4.19 2.78 -11.65
CA THR A 131 4.31 3.24 -10.27
C THR A 131 4.90 2.11 -9.44
N VAL A 132 6.07 2.34 -8.85
CA VAL A 132 6.78 1.35 -8.03
C VAL A 132 6.79 1.82 -6.58
N LEU A 133 6.39 0.95 -5.67
CA LEU A 133 6.60 1.14 -4.24
C LEU A 133 7.96 0.54 -3.87
N VAL A 134 8.91 1.40 -3.51
CA VAL A 134 10.26 0.97 -3.08
C VAL A 134 10.14 0.33 -1.69
N ARG A 135 10.70 -0.87 -1.51
CA ARG A 135 10.72 -1.60 -0.23
C ARG A 135 12.08 -1.53 0.44
N GLU A 136 13.14 -1.65 -0.36
CA GLU A 136 14.53 -1.59 0.11
C GLU A 136 15.38 -0.79 -0.88
N GLY A 137 16.50 -0.27 -0.39
CA GLY A 137 17.44 0.54 -1.14
C GLY A 137 16.89 1.91 -1.51
N THR A 138 17.61 2.59 -2.40
CA THR A 138 17.20 3.89 -2.94
C THR A 138 17.21 3.81 -4.45
N LEU A 139 16.08 4.09 -5.09
CA LEU A 139 15.94 4.11 -6.53
C LEU A 139 16.35 5.48 -7.06
N ASN A 140 17.27 5.52 -8.03
CA ASN A 140 17.79 6.75 -8.60
C ASN A 140 17.43 6.89 -10.08
N LYS A 141 17.32 8.14 -10.53
CA LYS A 141 17.24 8.44 -11.95
C LYS A 141 18.53 7.94 -12.64
N GLY A 142 18.36 7.15 -13.69
CA GLY A 142 19.46 6.54 -14.44
C GLY A 142 19.77 5.09 -14.04
N ASP A 143 19.16 4.59 -12.96
CA ASP A 143 19.26 3.18 -12.60
C ASP A 143 18.62 2.29 -13.68
N ILE A 144 19.13 1.07 -13.80
CA ILE A 144 18.55 0.05 -14.67
C ILE A 144 17.64 -0.81 -13.80
N VAL A 145 16.36 -0.85 -14.16
CA VAL A 145 15.34 -1.57 -13.41
C VAL A 145 14.83 -2.73 -14.25
N LEU A 146 14.64 -3.88 -13.61
CA LEU A 146 13.96 -5.05 -14.14
C LEU A 146 12.61 -5.18 -13.41
N CYS A 147 11.51 -5.18 -14.15
CA CYS A 147 10.15 -5.37 -13.66
C CYS A 147 9.50 -6.54 -14.40
N GLY A 148 9.43 -7.71 -13.77
CA GLY A 148 8.90 -8.91 -14.43
C GLY A 148 9.73 -9.32 -15.65
N PHE A 149 9.15 -9.17 -16.85
CA PHE A 149 9.78 -9.40 -18.16
C PHE A 149 10.24 -8.10 -18.85
N GLU A 150 9.89 -6.95 -18.28
CA GLU A 150 10.23 -5.64 -18.82
C GLU A 150 11.46 -5.10 -18.12
N TYR A 151 12.30 -4.38 -18.85
CA TYR A 151 13.50 -3.78 -18.29
C TYR A 151 13.78 -2.43 -18.94
N GLY A 152 14.58 -1.59 -18.29
CA GLY A 152 15.02 -0.35 -18.90
C GLY A 152 15.74 0.57 -17.95
N ARG A 153 16.31 1.63 -18.53
CA ARG A 153 16.94 2.69 -17.76
C ARG A 153 15.89 3.73 -17.36
N VAL A 154 15.84 4.06 -16.08
CA VAL A 154 14.95 5.09 -15.54
C VAL A 154 15.35 6.46 -16.12
N ARG A 155 14.53 6.98 -17.04
CA ARG A 155 14.76 8.27 -17.72
C ARG A 155 14.23 9.45 -16.92
N ALA A 156 13.15 9.23 -16.17
CA ALA A 156 12.53 10.22 -15.32
C ALA A 156 11.80 9.51 -14.17
N MET A 157 11.68 10.21 -13.05
CA MET A 157 10.92 9.77 -11.88
C MET A 157 10.03 10.91 -11.41
N ARG A 158 8.82 10.57 -10.93
CA ARG A 158 7.88 11.54 -10.36
C ARG A 158 7.27 11.03 -9.06
N ASP A 159 7.02 11.95 -8.14
CA ASP A 159 6.32 11.67 -6.90
C ASP A 159 4.78 11.62 -7.09
N GLU A 160 4.05 11.34 -6.02
CA GLU A 160 2.59 11.27 -6.00
C GLU A 160 1.88 12.59 -6.34
N LEU A 161 2.60 13.71 -6.30
CA LEU A 161 2.12 15.04 -6.70
C LEU A 161 2.52 15.39 -8.14
N GLY A 162 3.16 14.47 -8.86
CA GLY A 162 3.60 14.63 -10.25
C GLY A 162 4.86 15.50 -10.41
N ARG A 163 5.56 15.81 -9.33
CA ARG A 163 6.80 16.59 -9.34
C ARG A 163 7.97 15.68 -9.67
N GLU A 164 8.95 16.19 -10.42
CA GLU A 164 10.15 15.42 -10.74
C GLU A 164 11.04 15.21 -9.51
N VAL A 165 11.48 13.97 -9.31
CA VAL A 165 12.38 13.57 -8.22
C VAL A 165 13.61 12.86 -8.78
N LEU A 166 14.73 12.93 -8.04
CA LEU A 166 16.00 12.33 -8.43
C LEU A 166 16.28 11.00 -7.74
N GLU A 167 15.71 10.82 -6.55
CA GLU A 167 15.83 9.63 -5.70
C GLU A 167 14.49 9.32 -5.04
N ALA A 168 14.25 8.03 -4.77
CA ALA A 168 13.12 7.54 -3.98
C ALA A 168 13.63 6.45 -3.02
N GLY A 169 13.50 6.69 -1.72
CA GLY A 169 13.87 5.73 -0.68
C GLY A 169 12.76 4.73 -0.35
N PRO A 170 12.97 3.86 0.64
CA PRO A 170 11.98 2.87 1.07
C PRO A 170 10.64 3.51 1.47
N SER A 171 9.56 2.80 1.20
CA SER A 171 8.16 3.18 1.46
C SER A 171 7.65 4.39 0.67
N ILE A 172 8.46 4.96 -0.23
CA ILE A 172 8.04 6.05 -1.12
C ILE A 172 7.56 5.45 -2.45
N PRO A 173 6.30 5.71 -2.86
CA PRO A 173 5.84 5.36 -4.20
C PRO A 173 6.43 6.34 -5.22
N VAL A 174 6.93 5.81 -6.33
CA VAL A 174 7.53 6.63 -7.39
C VAL A 174 7.10 6.16 -8.77
N GLU A 175 6.66 7.09 -9.60
CA GLU A 175 6.34 6.85 -11.00
C GLU A 175 7.64 6.85 -11.82
N ILE A 176 7.96 5.73 -12.47
CA ILE A 176 9.16 5.57 -13.30
C ILE A 176 8.82 5.49 -14.79
N LEU A 177 9.75 6.00 -15.61
CA LEU A 177 9.65 6.02 -17.06
C LEU A 177 10.92 5.49 -17.72
N GLY A 178 10.77 4.85 -18.87
CA GLY A 178 11.90 4.33 -19.66
C GLY A 178 12.06 2.82 -19.64
N LEU A 179 11.04 2.09 -19.20
CA LEU A 179 10.94 0.65 -19.40
C LEU A 179 10.67 0.32 -20.88
N SER A 180 11.07 -0.88 -21.30
CA SER A 180 10.83 -1.43 -22.64
C SER A 180 9.35 -1.59 -22.97
N GLY A 181 8.52 -1.80 -21.94
CA GLY A 181 7.10 -2.08 -22.04
C GLY A 181 6.39 -1.82 -20.71
N VAL A 182 5.10 -2.16 -20.66
CA VAL A 182 4.25 -1.94 -19.49
C VAL A 182 4.30 -3.20 -18.61
N PRO A 183 4.97 -3.17 -17.43
CA PRO A 183 5.06 -4.34 -16.56
C PRO A 183 3.69 -4.70 -15.96
N ALA A 184 3.52 -5.90 -15.40
CA ALA A 184 2.28 -6.25 -14.76
C ALA A 184 2.22 -5.68 -13.32
N ALA A 185 1.02 -5.29 -12.88
CA ALA A 185 0.82 -4.88 -11.50
C ALA A 185 1.05 -6.07 -10.55
N GLY A 186 1.87 -5.87 -9.52
CA GLY A 186 2.36 -6.89 -8.61
C GLY A 186 3.70 -7.51 -9.00
N ASP A 187 4.27 -7.17 -10.16
CA ASP A 187 5.61 -7.61 -10.51
C ASP A 187 6.64 -7.04 -9.53
N GLU A 188 7.67 -7.84 -9.22
CA GLU A 188 8.85 -7.36 -8.51
C GLU A 188 9.65 -6.41 -9.40
N ALA A 189 10.04 -5.28 -8.83
CA ALA A 189 10.91 -4.30 -9.44
C ALA A 189 12.26 -4.32 -8.73
N THR A 190 13.34 -4.59 -9.46
CA THR A 190 14.69 -4.70 -8.88
C THR A 190 15.70 -3.91 -9.72
N VAL A 191 16.51 -3.10 -9.05
CA VAL A 191 17.65 -2.42 -9.66
C VAL A 191 18.77 -3.41 -9.91
N VAL A 192 19.30 -3.38 -11.11
CA VAL A 192 20.42 -4.22 -11.52
C VAL A 192 21.57 -3.37 -12.05
N ARG A 193 22.79 -3.87 -11.89
CA ARG A 193 24.02 -3.14 -12.27
C ARG A 193 24.31 -3.13 -13.76
N ASP A 194 23.80 -4.12 -14.50
CA ASP A 194 24.13 -4.32 -15.91
C ASP A 194 22.86 -4.64 -16.71
N GLU A 195 22.62 -3.84 -17.74
CA GLU A 195 21.48 -3.96 -18.65
C GLU A 195 21.50 -5.28 -19.43
N LYS A 196 22.69 -5.79 -19.77
CA LYS A 196 22.80 -7.09 -20.47
C LYS A 196 22.29 -8.22 -19.60
N LYS A 197 22.65 -8.23 -18.31
CA LYS A 197 22.15 -9.22 -17.36
C LYS A 197 20.64 -9.06 -17.12
N ALA A 198 20.15 -7.82 -17.05
CA ALA A 198 18.72 -7.55 -16.95
C ALA A 198 17.95 -8.20 -18.11
N ARG A 199 18.45 -7.98 -19.34
CA ARG A 199 17.86 -8.51 -20.56
C ARG A 199 17.90 -10.04 -20.62
N GLU A 200 18.99 -10.67 -20.23
CA GLU A 200 19.10 -12.14 -20.18
C GLU A 200 18.07 -12.75 -19.21
N VAL A 201 17.91 -12.16 -18.02
CA VAL A 201 16.93 -12.61 -17.02
C VAL A 201 15.50 -12.40 -17.52
N ALA A 202 15.22 -11.24 -18.12
CA ALA A 202 13.91 -10.90 -18.68
C ALA A 202 13.49 -11.86 -19.80
N LEU A 203 14.42 -12.27 -20.67
CA LEU A 203 14.15 -13.20 -21.78
C LEU A 203 14.01 -14.67 -21.33
N TYR A 204 14.55 -15.01 -20.16
CA TYR A 204 14.51 -16.38 -19.63
C TYR A 204 13.26 -16.67 -18.81
N ARG A 205 12.71 -15.66 -18.13
CA ARG A 205 11.43 -15.79 -17.42
C ARG A 205 10.32 -16.06 -18.42
#